data_AF-A0A962XCI9-F1
#
_entry.id   AF-A0A962XCI9-F1
#
_cell.length_a   1.000
_cell.length_b   1.000
_cell.length_c   1.000
_cell.angle_alpha   90.00
_cell.angle_beta   90.00
_cell.angle_gamma   90.00
#
_symmetry.space_group_name_H-M   'P 1'
#
loop_
_entity.id
_entity.type
_entity.pdbx_description
1 polymer ?
#
loop_
_entity_poly.entity_id
_entity_poly.type
_entity_poly.pdbx_seq_one_letter_code
_entity_poly.pdbx_strand_id
1 'polypeptide(L)'
;MTVDNAEQHERLIEAMLDCARWPQGGADRVRIDTHISTVVLAGSLAYKIKKPLDLGFLDFVTLASREHACREELRLNRRLAPEVYLDVVAITGTVGRPAIDGEGEVIDWAVRMRRFDPHAVLSEQPGRLDAALVDELATRVAGFHRNEAPAPGGSAGRTLEAVWAPVEQNFRQIREFAGLPVAGLEHVAGWSESQFSGLRGDLAKRADAVRECHGDLHLGNIALIDGRAVVFDAIEFDPALRWIDTVNDIAFLYMDLHGHGRADLANRFVDRYMQELGDYGGLVVLRFYAVYRAMVRAKIAAIRSGQLDDAGGRQAAIEEVTRYVALAGTLTQRGAVGIVITHGVSGSGKSYAAASLADVLPTVCLRSDVERKRLLGLAATDAATAQGGYTAELTARTYDRLAQLAGTVVAAGYLAVVDATFLRRSQRERFRDLARQLAVPFLVLDCDAEPAVLRQRIVARRADHKNVSDADLSVLERQLAGREPLTEAERACSIHVTPGTPVDLKELAVRLGR
;
A
#
# COMPACT_ATOMS: atom_id res chain seq x y z
N MET A 1 -43.69 -0.17 8.40
CA MET A 1 -43.02 -1.02 9.43
C MET A 1 -41.58 -1.16 9.01
N THR A 2 -40.69 -0.50 9.73
CA THR A 2 -39.25 -0.43 9.50
C THR A 2 -38.55 -1.74 9.88
N VAL A 3 -37.35 -1.96 9.35
CA VAL A 3 -36.49 -3.09 9.72
C VAL A 3 -35.75 -2.74 11.02
N ASP A 4 -36.32 -3.08 12.16
CA ASP A 4 -35.82 -2.64 13.47
C ASP A 4 -35.05 -3.75 14.20
N ASN A 5 -35.05 -4.98 13.69
CA ASN A 5 -34.37 -6.12 14.30
C ASN A 5 -33.90 -7.15 13.27
N ALA A 6 -33.10 -8.11 13.75
CA ALA A 6 -32.51 -9.15 12.92
C ALA A 6 -33.55 -10.02 12.19
N GLU A 7 -34.68 -10.35 12.80
CA GLU A 7 -35.75 -11.14 12.16
C GLU A 7 -36.35 -10.40 10.96
N GLN A 8 -36.62 -9.11 11.12
CA GLN A 8 -37.12 -8.27 10.03
C GLN A 8 -36.08 -8.10 8.92
N HIS A 9 -34.80 -8.00 9.27
CA HIS A 9 -33.70 -7.95 8.30
C HIS A 9 -33.65 -9.23 7.48
N GLU A 10 -33.67 -10.39 8.12
CA GLU A 10 -33.70 -11.68 7.44
C GLU A 10 -34.91 -11.80 6.50
N ARG A 11 -36.11 -11.43 6.96
CA ARG A 11 -37.32 -11.42 6.12
C ARG A 11 -37.23 -10.45 4.94
N LEU A 12 -36.59 -9.30 5.12
CA LEU A 12 -36.34 -8.35 4.02
C LEU A 12 -35.43 -8.99 2.96
N ILE A 13 -34.31 -9.57 3.39
CA ILE A 13 -33.36 -10.23 2.49
C ILE A 13 -34.03 -11.40 1.76
N GLU A 14 -34.80 -12.25 2.45
CA GLU A 14 -35.58 -13.32 1.82
C GLU A 14 -36.53 -12.78 0.75
N ALA A 15 -37.22 -11.67 1.02
CA ALA A 15 -38.10 -11.05 0.04
C ALA A 15 -37.34 -10.50 -1.18
N MET A 16 -36.14 -9.95 -0.98
CA MET A 16 -35.27 -9.53 -2.08
C MET A 16 -34.72 -10.72 -2.88
N LEU A 17 -34.56 -11.90 -2.30
CA LEU A 17 -34.14 -13.10 -3.04
C LEU A 17 -35.27 -13.76 -3.85
N ASP A 18 -36.53 -13.39 -3.62
CA ASP A 18 -37.72 -13.96 -4.29
C ASP A 18 -38.17 -13.11 -5.50
N CYS A 19 -38.34 -13.75 -6.68
CA CYS A 19 -38.72 -13.07 -7.95
C CYS A 19 -40.09 -12.37 -7.84
N ALA A 20 -41.04 -13.01 -7.16
CA ALA A 20 -42.41 -12.54 -7.07
C ALA A 20 -42.56 -11.40 -6.06
N ARG A 21 -41.65 -11.33 -5.08
CA ARG A 21 -41.67 -10.32 -4.01
C ARG A 21 -40.84 -9.09 -4.34
N TRP A 22 -39.74 -9.25 -5.08
CA TRP A 22 -38.92 -8.14 -5.58
C TRP A 22 -38.54 -8.31 -7.06
N PRO A 23 -39.47 -8.00 -7.99
CA PRO A 23 -39.24 -8.16 -9.43
C PRO A 23 -38.10 -7.29 -9.99
N GLN A 24 -37.82 -6.13 -9.36
CA GLN A 24 -36.75 -5.21 -9.76
C GLN A 24 -35.35 -5.84 -9.67
N GLY A 25 -35.17 -6.88 -8.83
CA GLY A 25 -33.88 -7.56 -8.65
C GLY A 25 -33.46 -8.48 -9.80
N GLY A 26 -34.35 -8.74 -10.76
CA GLY A 26 -34.09 -9.71 -11.83
C GLY A 26 -34.01 -11.16 -11.34
N ALA A 27 -33.57 -12.06 -12.22
CA ALA A 27 -33.59 -13.50 -11.95
C ALA A 27 -32.35 -14.01 -11.19
N ASP A 28 -31.16 -13.49 -11.49
CA ASP A 28 -29.90 -13.92 -10.87
C ASP A 28 -29.62 -13.13 -9.59
N ARG A 29 -29.87 -13.78 -8.44
CA ARG A 29 -29.69 -13.19 -7.12
C ARG A 29 -28.95 -14.10 -6.17
N VAL A 30 -27.99 -13.51 -5.45
CA VAL A 30 -27.11 -14.22 -4.53
C VAL A 30 -26.96 -13.39 -3.27
N ARG A 31 -27.04 -14.05 -2.11
CA ARG A 31 -26.78 -13.45 -0.81
C ARG A 31 -25.32 -13.64 -0.42
N ILE A 32 -24.70 -12.59 0.08
CA ILE A 32 -23.39 -12.63 0.73
C ILE A 32 -23.54 -11.94 2.09
N ASP A 33 -23.17 -12.62 3.17
CA ASP A 33 -23.19 -12.04 4.51
C ASP A 33 -21.82 -11.56 4.93
N THR A 34 -21.80 -10.38 5.55
CA THR A 34 -20.67 -9.91 6.35
C THR A 34 -21.09 -9.84 7.83
N HIS A 35 -20.15 -9.51 8.70
CA HIS A 35 -20.42 -9.36 10.13
C HIS A 35 -21.47 -8.28 10.43
N ILE A 36 -21.54 -7.21 9.62
CA ILE A 36 -22.36 -6.01 9.89
C ILE A 36 -23.32 -5.65 8.76
N SER A 37 -23.33 -6.42 7.66
CA SER A 37 -24.17 -6.14 6.49
C SER A 37 -24.55 -7.44 5.78
N THR A 38 -25.56 -7.35 4.92
CA THR A 38 -25.90 -8.36 3.92
C THR A 38 -25.86 -7.72 2.54
N VAL A 39 -25.15 -8.34 1.60
CA VAL A 39 -25.09 -7.92 0.19
C VAL A 39 -25.99 -8.82 -0.62
N VAL A 40 -26.94 -8.23 -1.33
CA VAL A 40 -27.80 -8.90 -2.32
C VAL A 40 -27.29 -8.57 -3.71
N LEU A 41 -26.67 -9.54 -4.37
CA LEU A 41 -26.34 -9.45 -5.79
C LEU A 41 -27.64 -9.60 -6.60
N ALA A 42 -27.85 -8.76 -7.60
CA ALA A 42 -29.09 -8.68 -8.39
C ALA A 42 -28.78 -8.21 -9.81
N GLY A 43 -28.69 -9.16 -10.76
CA GLY A 43 -28.27 -8.84 -12.13
C GLY A 43 -26.87 -8.21 -12.17
N SER A 44 -26.74 -7.02 -12.75
CA SER A 44 -25.49 -6.25 -12.82
C SER A 44 -25.22 -5.37 -11.59
N LEU A 45 -26.11 -5.39 -10.60
CA LEU A 45 -26.04 -4.57 -9.40
C LEU A 45 -25.85 -5.42 -8.14
N ALA A 46 -25.40 -4.77 -7.08
CA ALA A 46 -25.35 -5.29 -5.73
C ALA A 46 -25.92 -4.26 -4.76
N TYR A 47 -26.61 -4.72 -3.72
CA TYR A 47 -27.22 -3.87 -2.70
C TYR A 47 -26.68 -4.29 -1.33
N LYS A 48 -25.87 -3.44 -0.70
CA LYS A 48 -25.34 -3.68 0.64
C LYS A 48 -26.23 -3.02 1.68
N ILE A 49 -26.84 -3.83 2.54
CA ILE A 49 -27.83 -3.42 3.54
C ILE A 49 -27.23 -3.66 4.92
N LYS A 50 -27.30 -2.65 5.79
CA LYS A 50 -26.73 -2.71 7.15
C LYS A 50 -27.61 -3.57 8.05
N LYS A 51 -27.00 -4.48 8.82
CA LYS A 51 -27.74 -5.28 9.81
C LYS A 51 -28.15 -4.36 10.98
N PRO A 52 -29.38 -4.46 11.52
CA PRO A 52 -29.85 -3.63 12.63
C PRO A 52 -29.26 -4.12 13.96
N LEU A 53 -28.02 -3.71 14.24
CA LEU A 53 -27.27 -4.16 15.42
C LEU A 53 -26.41 -3.04 16.03
N ASP A 54 -26.02 -3.23 17.29
CA ASP A 54 -25.06 -2.39 18.04
C ASP A 54 -23.94 -3.28 18.59
N LEU A 55 -22.68 -2.97 18.27
CA LEU A 55 -21.48 -3.68 18.74
C LEU A 55 -20.65 -2.85 19.73
N GLY A 56 -21.16 -1.72 20.20
CA GLY A 56 -20.49 -0.77 21.10
C GLY A 56 -19.49 0.16 20.39
N PHE A 57 -18.88 -0.28 19.29
CA PHE A 57 -18.07 0.56 18.39
C PHE A 57 -18.80 0.91 17.08
N LEU A 58 -20.02 0.43 16.93
CA LEU A 58 -20.84 0.56 15.73
C LEU A 58 -22.32 0.49 16.13
N ASP A 59 -23.12 1.48 15.70
CA ASP A 59 -24.58 1.52 15.90
C ASP A 59 -25.32 1.63 14.56
N PHE A 60 -26.05 0.57 14.20
CA PHE A 60 -26.95 0.50 13.06
C PHE A 60 -28.41 0.20 13.48
N VAL A 61 -28.76 0.45 14.73
CA VAL A 61 -30.08 0.08 15.29
C VAL A 61 -31.19 0.91 14.64
N THR A 62 -30.99 2.22 14.47
CA THR A 62 -32.03 3.10 13.90
C THR A 62 -31.93 3.20 12.38
N LEU A 63 -33.07 3.45 11.73
CA LEU A 63 -33.14 3.73 10.30
C LEU A 63 -32.24 4.91 9.90
N ALA A 64 -32.21 5.97 10.71
CA ALA A 64 -31.36 7.14 10.48
C ALA A 64 -29.87 6.81 10.61
N SER A 65 -29.49 5.98 11.58
CA SER A 65 -28.10 5.50 11.73
C SER A 65 -27.67 4.69 10.49
N ARG A 66 -28.55 3.83 9.97
CA ARG A 66 -28.28 3.06 8.73
C ARG A 66 -28.21 3.93 7.48
N GLU A 67 -29.06 4.95 7.37
CA GLU A 67 -28.97 5.94 6.29
C GLU A 67 -27.60 6.64 6.32
N HIS A 68 -27.23 7.16 7.49
CA HIS A 68 -25.95 7.85 7.69
C HIS A 68 -24.78 6.94 7.33
N ALA A 69 -24.80 5.70 7.78
CA ALA A 69 -23.78 4.70 7.47
C ALA A 69 -23.66 4.39 5.97
N CYS A 70 -24.79 4.25 5.27
CA CYS A 70 -24.78 4.03 3.82
C CYS A 70 -24.19 5.24 3.09
N ARG A 71 -24.50 6.45 3.53
CA ARG A 71 -23.95 7.69 2.97
C ARG A 71 -22.45 7.84 3.23
N GLU A 72 -22.00 7.50 4.43
CA GLU A 72 -20.57 7.49 4.77
C GLU A 72 -19.81 6.43 3.96
N GLU A 73 -20.36 5.22 3.83
CA GLU A 73 -19.75 4.18 3.00
C GLU A 73 -19.62 4.63 1.53
N LEU A 74 -20.68 5.23 0.96
CA LEU A 74 -20.64 5.80 -0.39
C LEU A 74 -19.57 6.89 -0.50
N ARG A 75 -19.54 7.85 0.45
CA ARG A 75 -18.58 8.96 0.46
C ARG A 75 -17.14 8.46 0.51
N LEU A 76 -16.86 7.51 1.39
CA LEU A 76 -15.52 7.00 1.63
C LEU A 76 -15.02 6.15 0.46
N ASN A 77 -15.86 5.27 -0.07
CA ASN A 77 -15.43 4.31 -1.08
C ASN A 77 -15.39 4.88 -2.50
N ARG A 78 -16.20 5.89 -2.83
CA ARG A 78 -16.12 6.56 -4.15
C ARG A 78 -14.77 7.22 -4.43
N ARG A 79 -13.96 7.45 -3.40
CA ARG A 79 -12.61 8.04 -3.53
C ARG A 79 -11.64 7.12 -4.25
N LEU A 80 -11.83 5.80 -4.13
CA LEU A 80 -10.96 4.77 -4.72
C LEU A 80 -11.69 3.82 -5.67
N ALA A 81 -13.03 3.72 -5.59
CA ALA A 81 -13.87 2.88 -6.43
C ALA A 81 -15.17 3.58 -6.89
N PRO A 82 -15.09 4.75 -7.57
CA PRO A 82 -16.28 5.50 -8.01
C PRO A 82 -17.16 4.71 -8.99
N GLU A 83 -16.58 3.78 -9.75
CA GLU A 83 -17.31 2.91 -10.68
C GLU A 83 -17.96 1.69 -10.01
N VAL A 84 -17.65 1.41 -8.73
CA VAL A 84 -18.29 0.34 -7.96
C VAL A 84 -19.40 0.92 -7.09
N TYR A 85 -19.17 2.04 -6.41
CA TYR A 85 -20.12 2.63 -5.48
C TYR A 85 -20.96 3.71 -6.18
N LEU A 86 -22.22 3.36 -6.51
CA LEU A 86 -23.04 4.16 -7.41
C LEU A 86 -23.90 5.19 -6.65
N ASP A 87 -24.63 4.73 -5.62
CA ASP A 87 -25.61 5.58 -4.92
C ASP A 87 -26.03 5.01 -3.56
N VAL A 88 -26.74 5.82 -2.76
CA VAL A 88 -27.55 5.35 -1.62
C VAL A 88 -29.00 5.36 -2.05
N VAL A 89 -29.69 4.22 -1.91
CA VAL A 89 -31.09 4.07 -2.33
C VAL A 89 -31.98 3.74 -1.15
N ALA A 90 -33.22 4.21 -1.20
CA ALA A 90 -34.23 3.88 -0.21
C ALA A 90 -34.85 2.52 -0.53
N ILE A 91 -34.98 1.68 0.49
CA ILE A 91 -35.83 0.49 0.44
C ILE A 91 -37.19 0.90 0.98
N THR A 92 -38.22 0.80 0.13
CA THR A 92 -39.58 1.28 0.38
C THR A 92 -40.59 0.14 0.35
N GLY A 93 -41.82 0.42 0.80
CA GLY A 93 -42.94 -0.52 0.74
C GLY A 93 -43.07 -1.33 2.02
N THR A 94 -43.01 -2.66 1.92
CA THR A 94 -43.11 -3.55 3.10
C THR A 94 -41.98 -4.57 3.10
N VAL A 95 -41.61 -5.08 4.28
CA VAL A 95 -40.58 -6.12 4.42
C VAL A 95 -40.84 -7.34 3.52
N GLY A 96 -42.11 -7.71 3.29
CA GLY A 96 -42.47 -8.85 2.44
C GLY A 96 -42.54 -8.56 0.93
N ARG A 97 -42.59 -7.28 0.54
CA ARG A 97 -42.63 -6.80 -0.86
C ARG A 97 -41.87 -5.47 -0.94
N PRO A 98 -40.54 -5.51 -0.82
CA PRO A 98 -39.72 -4.30 -0.87
C PRO A 98 -39.62 -3.77 -2.31
N ALA A 99 -39.36 -2.48 -2.44
CA ALA A 99 -38.99 -1.83 -3.70
C ALA A 99 -37.82 -0.86 -3.48
N ILE A 100 -36.92 -0.77 -4.45
CA ILE A 100 -35.85 0.23 -4.48
C ILE A 100 -36.40 1.52 -5.06
N ASP A 101 -36.25 2.61 -4.32
CA ASP A 101 -36.73 3.96 -4.67
C ASP A 101 -38.18 3.97 -5.18
N GLY A 102 -39.03 3.12 -4.58
CA GLY A 102 -40.44 2.98 -4.91
C GLY A 102 -41.34 3.96 -4.15
N GLU A 103 -42.65 3.79 -4.31
CA GLU A 103 -43.63 4.55 -3.56
C GLU A 103 -43.84 3.96 -2.15
N GLY A 104 -44.07 4.82 -1.15
CA GLY A 104 -44.43 4.42 0.21
C GLY A 104 -43.40 4.79 1.27
N GLU A 105 -43.54 4.20 2.46
CA GLU A 105 -42.66 4.43 3.61
C GLU A 105 -41.28 3.79 3.36
N VAL A 106 -40.22 4.49 3.73
CA VAL A 106 -38.85 3.95 3.77
C VAL A 106 -38.75 2.97 4.94
N ILE A 107 -38.44 1.72 4.64
CA ILE A 107 -38.30 0.65 5.62
C ILE A 107 -36.82 0.33 5.93
N ASP A 108 -35.92 0.62 4.99
CA ASP A 108 -34.46 0.54 5.17
C ASP A 108 -33.68 1.32 4.09
N TRP A 109 -32.36 1.30 4.15
CA TRP A 109 -31.45 1.89 3.17
C TRP A 109 -30.44 0.86 2.65
N ALA A 110 -29.98 1.07 1.41
CA ALA A 110 -28.91 0.27 0.83
C ALA A 110 -27.89 1.12 0.09
N VAL A 111 -26.64 0.67 0.10
CA VAL A 111 -25.62 1.15 -0.85
C VAL A 111 -25.80 0.37 -2.14
N ARG A 112 -26.15 1.07 -3.22
CA ARG A 112 -26.25 0.52 -4.57
C ARG A 112 -24.87 0.51 -5.21
N MET A 113 -24.44 -0.67 -5.63
CA MET A 113 -23.12 -0.92 -6.17
C MET A 113 -23.22 -1.58 -7.55
N ARG A 114 -22.21 -1.39 -8.40
CA ARG A 114 -21.99 -2.23 -9.58
C ARG A 114 -21.47 -3.59 -9.08
N ARG A 115 -22.15 -4.66 -9.46
CA ARG A 115 -21.70 -6.02 -9.15
C ARG A 115 -20.41 -6.32 -9.90
N PHE A 116 -19.47 -6.94 -9.22
CA PHE A 116 -18.32 -7.60 -9.81
C PHE A 116 -18.26 -9.05 -9.34
N ASP A 117 -17.44 -9.86 -10.00
CA ASP A 117 -17.24 -11.27 -9.64
C ASP A 117 -16.63 -11.36 -8.23
N PRO A 118 -17.28 -12.02 -7.25
CA PRO A 118 -16.72 -12.21 -5.92
C PRO A 118 -15.34 -12.89 -5.92
N HIS A 119 -15.06 -13.76 -6.90
CA HIS A 119 -13.76 -14.41 -7.04
C HIS A 119 -12.66 -13.49 -7.61
N ALA A 120 -12.99 -12.24 -7.93
CA ALA A 120 -12.01 -11.23 -8.34
C ALA A 120 -11.24 -10.62 -7.16
N VAL A 121 -11.64 -10.89 -5.90
CA VAL A 121 -10.95 -10.39 -4.71
C VAL A 121 -9.54 -11.00 -4.62
N LEU A 122 -8.52 -10.15 -4.49
CA LEU A 122 -7.12 -10.54 -4.64
C LEU A 122 -6.59 -11.41 -3.50
N SER A 123 -7.23 -11.42 -2.32
CA SER A 123 -6.86 -12.37 -1.25
C SER A 123 -7.15 -13.83 -1.65
N GLU A 124 -8.13 -14.07 -2.53
CA GLU A 124 -8.41 -15.42 -3.04
C GLU A 124 -7.49 -15.80 -4.21
N GLN A 125 -6.98 -14.82 -4.94
CA GLN A 125 -6.20 -15.02 -6.16
C GLN A 125 -4.94 -14.13 -6.21
N PRO A 126 -4.05 -14.19 -5.21
CA PRO A 126 -2.88 -13.29 -5.15
C PRO A 126 -1.91 -13.49 -6.32
N GLY A 127 -1.97 -14.63 -7.01
CA GLY A 127 -1.21 -14.90 -8.24
C GLY A 127 -1.65 -14.09 -9.46
N ARG A 128 -2.83 -13.45 -9.43
CA ARG A 128 -3.29 -12.55 -10.49
C ARG A 128 -2.73 -11.13 -10.36
N LEU A 129 -2.13 -10.81 -9.22
CA LEU A 129 -1.46 -9.53 -9.02
C LEU A 129 -0.05 -9.61 -9.61
N ASP A 130 0.24 -8.72 -10.56
CA ASP A 130 1.53 -8.58 -11.20
C ASP A 130 2.18 -7.23 -10.88
N ALA A 131 3.41 -7.06 -11.37
CA ALA A 131 4.22 -5.86 -11.24
C ALA A 131 3.50 -4.58 -11.73
N ALA A 132 2.80 -4.66 -12.85
CA ALA A 132 2.17 -3.49 -13.47
C ALA A 132 0.93 -3.05 -12.67
N LEU A 133 0.12 -4.01 -12.21
CA LEU A 133 -1.02 -3.74 -11.34
C LEU A 133 -0.59 -3.14 -10.00
N VAL A 134 0.53 -3.61 -9.43
CA VAL A 134 1.07 -3.03 -8.19
C VAL A 134 1.55 -1.60 -8.40
N ASP A 135 2.20 -1.30 -9.53
CA ASP A 135 2.63 0.05 -9.84
C ASP A 135 1.44 1.02 -9.99
N GLU A 136 0.37 0.56 -10.66
CA GLU A 136 -0.89 1.32 -10.79
C GLU A 136 -1.52 1.55 -9.41
N LEU A 137 -1.62 0.49 -8.60
CA LEU A 137 -2.21 0.54 -7.26
C LEU A 137 -1.43 1.50 -6.36
N ALA A 138 -0.10 1.41 -6.33
CA ALA A 138 0.76 2.32 -5.57
C ALA A 138 0.57 3.79 -6.00
N THR A 139 0.48 4.03 -7.32
CA THR A 139 0.25 5.37 -7.86
C THR A 139 -1.13 5.91 -7.47
N ARG A 140 -2.18 5.08 -7.53
CA ARG A 140 -3.55 5.45 -7.15
C ARG A 140 -3.66 5.74 -5.65
N VAL A 141 -3.09 4.88 -4.80
CA VAL A 141 -3.10 5.06 -3.34
C VAL A 141 -2.28 6.28 -2.92
N ALA A 142 -1.11 6.51 -3.53
CA ALA A 142 -0.32 7.72 -3.30
C ALA A 142 -1.09 8.99 -3.73
N GLY A 143 -1.75 8.96 -4.89
CA GLY A 143 -2.61 10.05 -5.35
C GLY A 143 -3.76 10.34 -4.39
N PHE A 144 -4.43 9.29 -3.91
CA PHE A 144 -5.47 9.37 -2.88
C PHE A 144 -4.93 10.04 -1.61
N HIS A 145 -3.86 9.52 -1.01
CA HIS A 145 -3.29 10.11 0.22
C HIS A 145 -2.79 11.54 0.05
N ARG A 146 -2.27 11.90 -1.13
CA ARG A 146 -1.85 13.29 -1.44
C ARG A 146 -3.03 14.25 -1.47
N ASN A 147 -4.16 13.80 -2.02
CA ASN A 147 -5.34 14.63 -2.25
C ASN A 147 -6.24 14.75 -1.02
N GLU A 148 -6.11 13.84 -0.05
CA GLU A 148 -6.80 13.93 1.23
C GLU A 148 -6.28 15.08 2.08
N ALA A 149 -7.20 15.76 2.76
CA ALA A 149 -6.85 16.84 3.68
C ALA A 149 -6.17 16.28 4.94
N PRO A 150 -5.19 17.00 5.51
CA PRO A 150 -4.67 16.66 6.83
C PRO A 150 -5.79 16.52 7.86
N ALA A 151 -5.64 15.53 8.74
CA ALA A 151 -6.64 15.27 9.76
C ALA A 151 -6.89 16.51 10.64
N PRO A 152 -8.15 16.83 10.98
CA PRO A 152 -8.48 17.91 11.90
C PRO A 152 -7.69 17.85 13.22
N GLY A 153 -7.62 18.99 13.92
CA GLY A 153 -7.06 19.03 15.27
C GLY A 153 -7.84 18.11 16.20
N GLY A 154 -7.15 17.23 16.94
CA GLY A 154 -7.77 16.26 17.85
C GLY A 154 -8.23 14.96 17.20
N SER A 155 -8.07 14.78 15.89
CA SER A 155 -8.30 13.48 15.25
C SER A 155 -7.42 12.37 15.86
N ALA A 156 -7.98 11.16 15.89
CA ALA A 156 -7.21 9.95 16.15
C ALA A 156 -5.98 9.87 15.21
N GLY A 157 -4.96 9.13 15.63
CA GLY A 157 -3.71 8.98 14.87
C GLY A 157 -2.76 10.18 14.95
N ARG A 158 -3.20 11.37 15.39
CA ARG A 158 -2.30 12.54 15.57
C ARG A 158 -1.55 12.55 16.91
N THR A 159 -1.98 11.75 17.88
CA THR A 159 -1.33 11.64 19.19
C THR A 159 -0.64 10.29 19.36
N LEU A 160 0.46 10.28 20.11
CA LEU A 160 1.19 9.05 20.40
C LEU A 160 0.33 8.03 21.17
N GLU A 161 -0.55 8.51 22.04
CA GLU A 161 -1.49 7.67 22.78
C GLU A 161 -2.49 6.97 21.84
N ALA A 162 -3.09 7.71 20.90
CA ALA A 162 -4.01 7.13 19.92
C ALA A 162 -3.32 6.13 18.98
N VAL A 163 -2.01 6.27 18.76
CA VAL A 163 -1.22 5.29 17.99
C VAL A 163 -0.93 4.03 18.83
N TRP A 164 -0.60 4.18 20.12
CA TRP A 164 -0.21 3.06 20.98
C TRP A 164 -1.37 2.23 21.52
N ALA A 165 -2.45 2.87 21.93
CA ALA A 165 -3.61 2.21 22.54
C ALA A 165 -4.13 0.99 21.72
N PRO A 166 -4.34 1.08 20.39
CA PRO A 166 -4.78 -0.08 19.62
C PRO A 166 -3.69 -1.16 19.49
N VAL A 167 -2.40 -0.79 19.52
CA VAL A 167 -1.28 -1.76 19.50
C VAL A 167 -1.32 -2.60 20.77
N GLU A 168 -1.39 -1.95 21.94
CA GLU A 168 -1.46 -2.63 23.23
C GLU A 168 -2.73 -3.49 23.37
N GLN A 169 -3.87 -2.96 22.90
CA GLN A 169 -5.14 -3.67 22.92
C GLN A 169 -5.07 -4.99 22.13
N ASN A 170 -4.36 -5.02 21.00
CA ASN A 170 -4.22 -6.24 20.21
C ASN A 170 -3.60 -7.37 21.03
N PHE A 171 -2.51 -7.10 21.76
CA PHE A 171 -1.87 -8.12 22.58
C PHE A 171 -2.75 -8.57 23.75
N ARG A 172 -3.47 -7.64 24.41
CA ARG A 172 -4.42 -7.99 25.48
C ARG A 172 -5.52 -8.91 24.98
N GLN A 173 -6.18 -8.55 23.88
CA GLN A 173 -7.30 -9.33 23.34
C GLN A 173 -6.84 -10.70 22.79
N ILE A 174 -5.66 -10.81 22.20
CA ILE A 174 -5.15 -12.12 21.76
C ILE A 174 -4.92 -13.05 22.95
N ARG A 175 -4.33 -12.56 24.05
CA ARG A 175 -4.13 -13.37 25.27
C ARG A 175 -5.46 -13.83 25.87
N GLU A 176 -6.46 -12.96 25.87
CA GLU A 176 -7.79 -13.25 26.38
C GLU A 176 -8.52 -14.30 25.52
N PHE A 177 -8.63 -14.07 24.21
CA PHE A 177 -9.50 -14.86 23.35
C PHE A 177 -8.84 -16.13 22.78
N ALA A 178 -7.50 -16.19 22.64
CA ALA A 178 -6.85 -17.40 22.14
C ALA A 178 -6.98 -18.58 23.14
N GLY A 179 -7.15 -18.30 24.44
CA GLY A 179 -7.34 -19.33 25.47
C GLY A 179 -6.14 -20.26 25.71
N LEU A 180 -5.03 -20.06 24.98
CA LEU A 180 -3.81 -20.85 25.04
C LEU A 180 -2.57 -19.99 24.70
N PRO A 181 -1.38 -20.36 25.19
CA PRO A 181 -0.15 -19.65 24.85
C PRO A 181 0.13 -19.68 23.34
N VAL A 182 0.29 -18.50 22.74
CA VAL A 182 0.65 -18.36 21.32
C VAL A 182 2.16 -18.15 21.21
N ALA A 183 2.84 -19.05 20.51
CA ALA A 183 4.29 -18.96 20.31
C ALA A 183 4.68 -17.65 19.63
N GLY A 184 5.69 -16.96 20.17
CA GLY A 184 6.21 -15.69 19.63
C GLY A 184 5.44 -14.43 20.06
N LEU A 185 4.25 -14.54 20.67
CA LEU A 185 3.43 -13.38 21.02
C LEU A 185 4.15 -12.39 21.94
N GLU A 186 4.79 -12.88 23.00
CA GLU A 186 5.51 -12.03 23.97
C GLU A 186 6.78 -11.41 23.38
N HIS A 187 7.43 -12.09 22.43
CA HIS A 187 8.55 -11.51 21.69
C HIS A 187 8.10 -10.31 20.84
N VAL A 188 6.98 -10.46 20.11
CA VAL A 188 6.41 -9.38 19.30
C VAL A 188 5.89 -8.23 20.17
N ALA A 189 5.30 -8.53 21.34
CA ALA A 189 4.87 -7.53 22.31
C ALA A 189 6.05 -6.67 22.81
N GLY A 190 7.11 -7.31 23.32
CA GLY A 190 8.30 -6.60 23.81
C GLY A 190 9.02 -5.83 22.70
N TRP A 191 9.05 -6.37 21.47
CA TRP A 191 9.56 -5.64 20.31
C TRP A 191 8.71 -4.40 20.02
N SER A 192 7.38 -4.51 20.05
CA SER A 192 6.46 -3.40 19.75
C SER A 192 6.60 -2.26 20.76
N GLU A 193 6.72 -2.58 22.04
CA GLU A 193 6.97 -1.61 23.11
C GLU A 193 8.31 -0.89 22.92
N SER A 194 9.38 -1.66 22.66
CA SER A 194 10.72 -1.12 22.43
C SER A 194 10.77 -0.21 21.20
N GLN A 195 10.17 -0.64 20.07
CA GLN A 195 10.11 0.16 18.86
C GLN A 195 9.26 1.40 19.04
N PHE A 196 8.09 1.30 19.68
CA PHE A 196 7.26 2.47 19.94
C PHE A 196 8.01 3.52 20.76
N SER A 197 8.73 3.10 21.82
CA SER A 197 9.57 3.96 22.64
C SER A 197 10.65 4.69 21.82
N GLY A 198 11.36 3.96 20.95
CA GLY A 198 12.38 4.54 20.07
C GLY A 198 11.82 5.45 18.97
N LEU A 199 10.60 5.19 18.49
CA LEU A 199 9.98 5.90 17.37
C LEU A 199 9.11 7.09 17.80
N ARG A 200 8.94 7.38 19.11
CA ARG A 200 8.07 8.47 19.58
C ARG A 200 8.32 9.80 18.88
N GLY A 201 9.59 10.16 18.70
CA GLY A 201 9.97 11.40 18.03
C GLY A 201 9.60 11.42 16.55
N ASP A 202 9.72 10.29 15.86
CA ASP A 202 9.37 10.19 14.44
C ASP A 202 7.86 10.11 14.24
N LEU A 203 7.15 9.33 15.06
CA LEU A 203 5.68 9.29 15.08
C LEU A 203 5.07 10.67 15.34
N ALA A 204 5.65 11.46 16.26
CA ALA A 204 5.17 12.83 16.52
C ALA A 204 5.30 13.75 15.29
N LYS A 205 6.41 13.64 14.53
CA LYS A 205 6.59 14.41 13.28
C LYS A 205 5.58 14.02 12.20
N ARG A 206 4.96 12.83 12.31
CA ARG A 206 3.98 12.32 11.35
C ARG A 206 2.54 12.71 11.66
N ALA A 207 2.29 13.53 12.69
CA ALA A 207 0.95 14.05 12.97
C ALA A 207 0.33 14.81 11.79
N ASP A 208 1.16 15.43 10.93
CA ASP A 208 0.72 16.12 9.71
C ASP A 208 0.63 15.20 8.47
N ALA A 209 0.99 13.93 8.61
CA ALA A 209 0.81 12.87 7.60
C ALA A 209 -0.46 12.03 7.86
N VAL A 210 -1.23 12.35 8.91
CA VAL A 210 -2.52 11.72 9.20
C VAL A 210 -3.58 12.23 8.23
N ARG A 211 -4.33 11.32 7.61
CA ARG A 211 -5.39 11.58 6.62
C ARG A 211 -6.61 10.71 6.92
N GLU A 212 -7.76 11.00 6.30
CA GLU A 212 -8.90 10.08 6.30
C GLU A 212 -8.62 8.95 5.31
N CYS A 213 -7.79 8.00 5.71
CA CYS A 213 -7.29 6.93 4.88
C CYS A 213 -8.37 5.88 4.58
N HIS A 214 -7.97 4.74 3.99
CA HIS A 214 -8.86 3.60 3.82
C HIS A 214 -9.18 2.91 5.17
N GLY A 215 -8.16 2.78 6.03
CA GLY A 215 -8.25 2.17 7.36
C GLY A 215 -8.08 0.65 7.35
N ASP A 216 -8.44 0.00 6.24
CA ASP A 216 -8.42 -1.46 6.05
C ASP A 216 -7.82 -1.91 4.69
N LEU A 217 -6.74 -1.26 4.25
CA LEU A 217 -6.17 -1.46 2.91
C LEU A 217 -5.39 -2.79 2.81
N HIS A 218 -6.06 -3.89 2.49
CA HIS A 218 -5.44 -5.22 2.33
C HIS A 218 -6.07 -6.00 1.17
N LEU A 219 -5.51 -7.14 0.74
CA LEU A 219 -5.92 -7.84 -0.50
C LEU A 219 -7.37 -8.34 -0.50
N GLY A 220 -7.99 -8.48 0.66
CA GLY A 220 -9.42 -8.82 0.78
C GLY A 220 -10.35 -7.67 0.39
N ASN A 221 -9.81 -6.45 0.38
CA ASN A 221 -10.48 -5.20 0.05
C ASN A 221 -9.95 -4.63 -1.28
N ILE A 222 -9.39 -5.51 -2.13
CA ILE A 222 -8.93 -5.15 -3.47
C ILE A 222 -9.40 -6.22 -4.44
N ALA A 223 -10.10 -5.83 -5.50
CA ALA A 223 -10.61 -6.73 -6.53
C ALA A 223 -10.04 -6.38 -7.91
N LEU A 224 -9.83 -7.41 -8.75
CA LEU A 224 -9.43 -7.23 -10.15
C LEU A 224 -10.66 -7.06 -11.03
N ILE A 225 -11.03 -5.80 -11.31
CA ILE A 225 -12.23 -5.43 -12.07
C ILE A 225 -11.79 -4.78 -13.37
N ASP A 226 -12.25 -5.31 -14.51
CA ASP A 226 -11.93 -4.80 -15.85
C ASP A 226 -10.42 -4.65 -16.09
N GLY A 227 -9.64 -5.59 -15.53
CA GLY A 227 -8.18 -5.60 -15.61
C GLY A 227 -7.46 -4.60 -14.70
N ARG A 228 -8.15 -3.98 -13.72
CA ARG A 228 -7.55 -3.03 -12.78
C ARG A 228 -7.73 -3.46 -11.33
N ALA A 229 -6.74 -3.17 -10.49
CA ALA A 229 -6.86 -3.32 -9.04
C ALA A 229 -7.73 -2.19 -8.46
N VAL A 230 -8.94 -2.53 -8.03
CA VAL A 230 -9.91 -1.60 -7.45
C VAL A 230 -9.98 -1.83 -5.94
N VAL A 231 -9.68 -0.78 -5.17
CA VAL A 231 -9.76 -0.80 -3.70
C VAL A 231 -11.17 -0.45 -3.26
N PHE A 232 -11.78 -1.27 -2.41
CA PHE A 232 -13.16 -1.12 -1.94
C PHE A 232 -13.25 -1.47 -0.44
N ASP A 233 -14.40 -1.19 0.18
CA ASP A 233 -14.71 -1.49 1.58
C ASP A 233 -13.84 -0.76 2.63
N ALA A 234 -13.64 0.56 2.45
CA ALA A 234 -13.06 1.43 3.47
C ALA A 234 -13.94 1.50 4.73
N ILE A 235 -13.32 1.57 5.92
CA ILE A 235 -14.04 1.55 7.21
C ILE A 235 -14.91 2.80 7.40
N GLU A 236 -16.22 2.63 7.38
CA GLU A 236 -17.20 3.71 7.52
C GLU A 236 -17.58 4.04 8.96
N PHE A 237 -17.55 3.04 9.85
CA PHE A 237 -18.23 3.12 11.14
C PHE A 237 -17.42 3.75 12.28
N ASP A 238 -16.09 3.67 12.25
CA ASP A 238 -15.24 4.27 13.28
C ASP A 238 -14.18 5.19 12.65
N PRO A 239 -14.35 6.52 12.76
CA PRO A 239 -13.36 7.48 12.28
C PRO A 239 -11.96 7.23 12.84
N ALA A 240 -11.81 6.72 14.06
CA ALA A 240 -10.51 6.49 14.68
C ALA A 240 -9.68 5.42 13.95
N LEU A 241 -10.33 4.52 13.20
CA LEU A 241 -9.67 3.48 12.42
C LEU A 241 -9.20 3.96 11.04
N ARG A 242 -9.72 5.10 10.55
CA ARG A 242 -9.36 5.68 9.25
C ARG A 242 -8.63 7.01 9.33
N TRP A 243 -8.78 7.78 10.41
CA TRP A 243 -7.91 8.92 10.72
C TRP A 243 -6.58 8.40 11.24
N ILE A 244 -5.73 7.98 10.31
CA ILE A 244 -4.45 7.33 10.60
C ILE A 244 -3.35 7.94 9.73
N ASP A 245 -2.12 7.69 10.14
CA ASP A 245 -0.94 7.94 9.32
C ASP A 245 -1.07 7.21 7.99
N THR A 246 -0.80 7.89 6.86
CA THR A 246 -0.81 7.26 5.54
C THR A 246 0.14 6.06 5.42
N VAL A 247 1.23 6.03 6.19
CA VAL A 247 2.12 4.85 6.27
C VAL A 247 1.48 3.70 7.06
N ASN A 248 0.64 3.99 8.06
CA ASN A 248 -0.15 2.96 8.73
C ASN A 248 -1.20 2.33 7.80
N ASP A 249 -1.74 3.10 6.86
CA ASP A 249 -2.68 2.57 5.87
C ASP A 249 -1.97 1.61 4.90
N ILE A 250 -0.87 2.05 4.26
CA ILE A 250 -0.11 1.20 3.33
C ILE A 250 0.59 0.02 4.00
N ALA A 251 0.88 0.11 5.31
CA ALA A 251 1.48 -0.98 6.07
C ALA A 251 0.60 -2.22 6.10
N PHE A 252 -0.72 -2.07 5.96
CA PHE A 252 -1.63 -3.20 5.95
C PHE A 252 -1.45 -4.03 4.67
N LEU A 253 -1.48 -3.40 3.49
CA LEU A 253 -1.23 -4.09 2.22
C LEU A 253 0.18 -4.66 2.15
N TYR A 254 1.17 -3.91 2.65
CA TYR A 254 2.55 -4.40 2.75
C TYR A 254 2.63 -5.69 3.58
N MET A 255 2.04 -5.70 4.77
CA MET A 255 1.98 -6.89 5.63
C MET A 255 1.24 -8.04 4.96
N ASP A 256 0.10 -7.75 4.32
CA ASP A 256 -0.76 -8.78 3.73
C ASP A 256 -0.10 -9.44 2.51
N LEU A 257 0.64 -8.68 1.69
CA LEU A 257 1.46 -9.23 0.60
C LEU A 257 2.56 -10.16 1.13
N HIS A 258 3.24 -9.81 2.23
CA HIS A 258 4.17 -10.72 2.90
C HIS A 258 3.47 -11.99 3.41
N GLY A 259 2.26 -11.85 3.98
CA GLY A 259 1.44 -12.98 4.42
C GLY A 259 1.05 -13.96 3.31
N HIS A 260 0.95 -13.47 2.06
CA HIS A 260 0.69 -14.28 0.87
C HIS A 260 1.96 -14.70 0.12
N GLY A 261 3.15 -14.53 0.70
CA GLY A 261 4.42 -14.90 0.08
C GLY A 261 4.83 -14.02 -1.10
N ARG A 262 4.24 -12.83 -1.24
CA ARG A 262 4.50 -11.85 -2.31
C ARG A 262 5.34 -10.67 -1.83
N ALA A 263 6.47 -10.98 -1.19
CA ALA A 263 7.43 -9.97 -0.71
C ALA A 263 7.99 -9.12 -1.88
N ASP A 264 8.10 -9.71 -3.07
CA ASP A 264 8.44 -9.04 -4.33
C ASP A 264 7.52 -7.84 -4.59
N LEU A 265 6.21 -8.07 -4.52
CA LEU A 265 5.20 -7.05 -4.74
C LEU A 265 5.09 -6.06 -3.57
N ALA A 266 5.28 -6.53 -2.33
CA ALA A 266 5.25 -5.68 -1.15
C ALA A 266 6.32 -4.58 -1.23
N ASN A 267 7.55 -4.97 -1.58
CA ASN A 267 8.67 -4.06 -1.75
C ASN A 267 8.45 -3.11 -2.92
N ARG A 268 7.99 -3.62 -4.07
CA ARG A 268 7.67 -2.81 -5.24
C ARG A 268 6.59 -1.77 -4.95
N PHE A 269 5.53 -2.17 -4.26
CA PHE A 269 4.44 -1.27 -3.86
C PHE A 269 4.96 -0.10 -3.01
N VAL A 270 5.76 -0.39 -1.99
CA VAL A 270 6.35 0.62 -1.10
C VAL A 270 7.31 1.53 -1.86
N ASP A 271 8.22 0.96 -2.66
CA ASP A 271 9.16 1.73 -3.48
C ASP A 271 8.42 2.74 -4.37
N ARG A 272 7.42 2.26 -5.12
CA ARG A 272 6.62 3.10 -6.01
C ARG A 272 5.83 4.15 -5.24
N TYR A 273 5.20 3.79 -4.13
CA TYR A 273 4.43 4.71 -3.29
C TYR A 273 5.32 5.84 -2.73
N MET A 274 6.52 5.51 -2.24
CA MET A 274 7.47 6.49 -1.70
C MET A 274 8.01 7.41 -2.80
N GLN A 275 8.26 6.90 -4.01
CA GLN A 275 8.65 7.74 -5.15
C GLN A 275 7.56 8.74 -5.52
N GLU A 276 6.29 8.34 -5.48
CA GLU A 276 5.17 9.22 -5.80
C GLU A 276 4.99 10.33 -4.76
N LEU A 277 4.98 10.02 -3.46
CA LEU A 277 4.78 11.03 -2.42
C LEU A 277 6.04 11.83 -2.07
N GLY A 278 7.22 11.21 -2.16
CA GLY A 278 8.47 11.79 -1.66
C GLY A 278 8.63 11.76 -0.14
N ASP A 279 7.71 11.12 0.58
CA ASP A 279 7.74 10.95 2.04
C ASP A 279 8.63 9.76 2.45
N TYR A 280 9.90 9.81 2.07
CA TYR A 280 10.86 8.77 2.44
C TYR A 280 11.11 8.70 3.96
N GLY A 281 10.82 9.77 4.70
CA GLY A 281 10.91 9.79 6.16
C GLY A 281 9.91 8.83 6.82
N GLY A 282 8.78 8.54 6.17
CA GLY A 282 7.79 7.59 6.64
C GLY A 282 8.25 6.14 6.72
N LEU A 283 9.31 5.76 5.99
CA LEU A 283 9.85 4.39 6.03
C LEU A 283 10.25 3.94 7.44
N VAL A 284 10.66 4.88 8.30
CA VAL A 284 11.12 4.55 9.66
C VAL A 284 10.01 3.92 10.52
N VAL A 285 8.74 4.22 10.24
CA VAL A 285 7.58 3.69 10.98
C VAL A 285 6.85 2.56 10.26
N LEU A 286 7.16 2.30 8.98
CA LEU A 286 6.45 1.31 8.15
C LEU A 286 6.43 -0.08 8.80
N ARG A 287 7.59 -0.54 9.27
CA ARG A 287 7.72 -1.88 9.87
C ARG A 287 7.00 -2.02 11.21
N PHE A 288 6.99 -0.94 12.01
CA PHE A 288 6.20 -0.88 13.25
C PHE A 288 4.71 -1.03 12.93
N TYR A 289 4.21 -0.27 11.95
CA TYR A 289 2.82 -0.40 11.52
C TYR A 289 2.51 -1.76 10.88
N ALA A 290 3.42 -2.35 10.11
CA ALA A 290 3.22 -3.66 9.50
C ALA A 290 3.07 -4.76 10.55
N VAL A 291 3.91 -4.75 11.59
CA VAL A 291 3.77 -5.64 12.76
C VAL A 291 2.45 -5.39 13.48
N TYR A 292 2.09 -4.14 13.73
CA TYR A 292 0.78 -3.78 14.29
C TYR A 292 -0.39 -4.36 13.47
N ARG A 293 -0.36 -4.24 12.14
CA ARG A 293 -1.42 -4.77 11.25
C ARG A 293 -1.49 -6.30 11.25
N ALA A 294 -0.35 -6.99 11.32
CA ALA A 294 -0.34 -8.45 11.53
C ALA A 294 -1.02 -8.80 12.86
N MET A 295 -0.76 -8.04 13.93
CA MET A 295 -1.41 -8.25 15.23
C MET A 295 -2.91 -7.93 15.21
N VAL A 296 -3.37 -6.98 14.37
CA VAL A 296 -4.82 -6.77 14.14
C VAL A 296 -5.44 -8.03 13.55
N ARG A 297 -4.83 -8.64 12.52
CA ARG A 297 -5.35 -9.89 11.93
C ARG A 297 -5.35 -11.05 12.92
N ALA A 298 -4.28 -11.19 13.70
CA ALA A 298 -4.21 -12.19 14.77
C ALA A 298 -5.32 -11.99 15.82
N LYS A 299 -5.60 -10.74 16.21
CA LYS A 299 -6.67 -10.42 17.15
C LYS A 299 -8.06 -10.76 16.63
N ILE A 300 -8.36 -10.43 15.37
CA ILE A 300 -9.65 -10.77 14.76
C ILE A 300 -9.84 -12.28 14.70
N ALA A 301 -8.80 -13.03 14.34
CA ALA A 301 -8.83 -14.48 14.36
C ALA A 301 -9.04 -15.05 15.77
N ALA A 302 -8.40 -14.47 16.80
CA ALA A 302 -8.58 -14.86 18.19
C ALA A 302 -10.03 -14.62 18.66
N ILE A 303 -10.60 -13.44 18.41
CA ILE A 303 -12.00 -13.13 18.73
C ILE A 303 -12.94 -14.12 18.06
N ARG A 304 -12.76 -14.38 16.76
CA ARG A 304 -13.58 -15.34 16.01
C ARG A 304 -13.48 -16.75 16.58
N SER A 305 -12.30 -17.17 17.07
CA SER A 305 -12.13 -18.49 17.70
C SER A 305 -13.02 -18.68 18.94
N GLY A 306 -13.29 -17.60 19.68
CA GLY A 306 -14.19 -17.60 20.84
C GLY A 306 -15.68 -17.54 20.51
N GLN A 307 -16.03 -17.14 19.28
CA GLN A 307 -17.42 -17.06 18.79
C GLN A 307 -17.88 -18.32 18.04
N LEU A 308 -16.94 -19.17 17.62
CA LEU A 308 -17.25 -20.40 16.89
C LEU A 308 -17.56 -21.55 17.87
N ASP A 309 -18.71 -22.17 17.66
CA ASP A 309 -19.18 -23.33 18.43
C ASP A 309 -18.57 -24.66 17.91
N ASP A 310 -18.16 -24.71 16.64
CA ASP A 310 -17.58 -25.89 16.04
C ASP A 310 -16.06 -25.99 16.27
N ALA A 311 -15.59 -27.20 16.62
CA ALA A 311 -14.19 -27.42 16.96
C ALA A 311 -13.23 -27.19 15.77
N GLY A 312 -13.68 -27.45 14.54
CA GLY A 312 -12.87 -27.29 13.33
C GLY A 312 -12.61 -25.82 13.01
N GLY A 313 -13.66 -24.99 13.04
CA GLY A 313 -13.60 -23.56 12.84
C GLY A 313 -12.78 -22.86 13.92
N ARG A 314 -12.93 -23.28 15.18
CA ARG A 314 -12.09 -22.80 16.29
C ARG A 314 -10.61 -23.11 16.04
N GLN A 315 -10.29 -24.36 15.67
CA GLN A 315 -8.91 -24.76 15.38
C GLN A 315 -8.31 -23.95 14.21
N ALA A 316 -9.05 -23.79 13.11
CA ALA A 316 -8.61 -22.99 11.97
C ALA A 316 -8.39 -21.51 12.34
N ALA A 317 -9.23 -20.94 13.22
CA ALA A 317 -9.05 -19.58 13.72
C ALA A 317 -7.78 -19.45 14.57
N ILE A 318 -7.48 -20.42 15.46
CA ILE A 318 -6.24 -20.45 16.23
C ILE A 318 -5.00 -20.60 15.33
N GLU A 319 -5.07 -21.41 14.28
CA GLU A 319 -3.99 -21.52 13.29
C GLU A 319 -3.74 -20.18 12.57
N GLU A 320 -4.81 -19.43 12.28
CA GLU A 320 -4.69 -18.06 11.76
C GLU A 320 -4.01 -17.11 12.76
N VAL A 321 -4.32 -17.20 14.06
CA VAL A 321 -3.60 -16.45 15.11
C VAL A 321 -2.11 -16.77 15.05
N THR A 322 -1.74 -18.07 15.10
CA THR A 322 -0.34 -18.50 15.09
C THR A 322 0.39 -18.02 13.84
N ARG A 323 -0.24 -18.11 12.66
CA ARG A 323 0.35 -17.66 11.39
C ARG A 323 0.63 -16.15 11.39
N TYR A 324 -0.29 -15.33 11.87
CA TYR A 324 -0.07 -13.87 11.91
C TYR A 324 0.94 -13.45 12.98
N VAL A 325 1.01 -14.13 14.13
CA VAL A 325 2.06 -13.88 15.12
C VAL A 325 3.44 -14.27 14.57
N ALA A 326 3.53 -15.39 13.84
CA ALA A 326 4.77 -15.79 13.17
C ALA A 326 5.19 -14.77 12.09
N LEU A 327 4.24 -14.31 11.27
CA LEU A 327 4.48 -13.26 10.27
C LEU A 327 4.96 -11.95 10.93
N ALA A 328 4.31 -11.52 12.01
CA ALA A 328 4.74 -10.37 12.79
C ALA A 328 6.18 -10.55 13.29
N GLY A 329 6.50 -11.74 13.80
CA GLY A 329 7.86 -12.14 14.17
C GLY A 329 8.87 -11.99 13.02
N THR A 330 8.56 -12.47 11.82
CA THR A 330 9.41 -12.29 10.63
C THR A 330 9.59 -10.80 10.29
N LEU A 331 8.52 -10.02 10.35
CA LEU A 331 8.55 -8.58 10.07
C LEU A 331 9.37 -7.77 11.10
N THR A 332 9.63 -8.30 12.30
CA THR A 332 10.54 -7.64 13.27
C THR A 332 12.00 -7.62 12.81
N GLN A 333 12.38 -8.53 11.90
CA GLN A 333 13.76 -8.68 11.43
C GLN A 333 14.16 -7.52 10.50
N ARG A 334 15.43 -7.10 10.57
CA ARG A 334 15.94 -6.02 9.71
C ARG A 334 16.36 -6.56 8.34
N GLY A 335 16.07 -5.76 7.30
CA GLY A 335 16.43 -6.03 5.92
C GLY A 335 17.93 -5.85 5.65
N ALA A 336 18.30 -6.00 4.37
CA ALA A 336 19.65 -5.65 3.92
C ALA A 336 19.73 -4.12 3.92
N VAL A 337 20.79 -3.58 4.52
CA VAL A 337 21.07 -2.14 4.46
C VAL A 337 22.32 -1.93 3.64
N GLY A 338 22.33 -0.86 2.86
CA GLY A 338 23.42 -0.55 1.95
C GLY A 338 23.06 0.58 1.00
N ILE A 339 24.07 1.08 0.30
CA ILE A 339 23.89 2.06 -0.76
C ILE A 339 24.35 1.43 -2.07
N VAL A 340 23.43 1.35 -3.02
CA VAL A 340 23.70 0.89 -4.38
C VAL A 340 23.50 2.08 -5.30
N ILE A 341 24.52 2.44 -6.07
CA ILE A 341 24.38 3.45 -7.12
C ILE A 341 24.37 2.79 -8.48
N THR A 342 23.59 3.31 -9.42
CA THR A 342 23.74 2.92 -10.83
C THR A 342 24.89 3.68 -11.47
N HIS A 343 25.54 3.11 -12.47
CA HIS A 343 26.55 3.79 -13.28
C HIS A 343 26.25 3.53 -14.76
N GLY A 344 26.25 4.57 -15.58
CA GLY A 344 26.03 4.44 -17.03
C GLY A 344 25.23 5.57 -17.65
N VAL A 345 25.36 5.74 -18.96
CA VAL A 345 24.69 6.81 -19.73
C VAL A 345 23.21 6.50 -19.96
N SER A 346 22.42 7.49 -20.37
CA SER A 346 21.00 7.33 -20.68
C SER A 346 20.79 6.23 -21.75
N GLY A 347 19.80 5.36 -21.53
CA GLY A 347 19.52 4.22 -22.42
C GLY A 347 20.27 2.92 -22.08
N SER A 348 21.21 2.94 -21.13
CA SER A 348 22.01 1.74 -20.78
C SER A 348 21.29 0.68 -19.96
N GLY A 349 20.06 0.95 -19.48
CA GLY A 349 19.27 -0.01 -18.70
C GLY A 349 19.31 0.17 -17.18
N LYS A 350 19.98 1.22 -16.67
CA LYS A 350 20.07 1.53 -15.23
C LYS A 350 18.76 1.44 -14.46
N SER A 351 17.73 2.14 -14.94
CA SER A 351 16.43 2.17 -14.25
C SER A 351 15.75 0.80 -14.22
N TYR A 352 15.97 -0.03 -15.25
CA TYR A 352 15.49 -1.41 -15.27
C TYR A 352 16.24 -2.27 -14.24
N ALA A 353 17.57 -2.16 -14.20
CA ALA A 353 18.40 -2.87 -13.22
C ALA A 353 18.05 -2.45 -11.78
N ALA A 354 17.90 -1.14 -11.53
CA ALA A 354 17.51 -0.58 -10.25
C ALA A 354 16.12 -1.07 -9.80
N ALA A 355 15.13 -1.03 -10.69
CA ALA A 355 13.77 -1.49 -10.39
C ALA A 355 13.72 -2.99 -10.07
N SER A 356 14.50 -3.82 -10.77
CA SER A 356 14.55 -5.26 -10.53
C SER A 356 15.03 -5.66 -9.13
N LEU A 357 15.71 -4.74 -8.40
CA LEU A 357 16.13 -5.00 -7.03
C LEU A 357 14.98 -5.01 -6.03
N ALA A 358 13.93 -4.21 -6.28
CA ALA A 358 12.75 -4.17 -5.42
C ALA A 358 12.00 -5.52 -5.42
N ASP A 359 12.06 -6.26 -6.52
CA ASP A 359 11.39 -7.56 -6.64
C ASP A 359 12.01 -8.65 -5.72
N VAL A 360 13.16 -8.37 -5.09
CA VAL A 360 13.96 -9.39 -4.37
C VAL A 360 14.37 -8.93 -2.98
N LEU A 361 14.69 -7.65 -2.82
CA LEU A 361 15.17 -7.06 -1.58
C LEU A 361 14.26 -5.89 -1.16
N PRO A 362 14.12 -5.62 0.16
CA PRO A 362 13.45 -4.43 0.67
C PRO A 362 14.21 -3.16 0.25
N THR A 363 13.90 -2.66 -0.93
CA THR A 363 14.67 -1.66 -1.65
C THR A 363 13.81 -0.44 -1.88
N VAL A 364 14.41 0.74 -1.75
CA VAL A 364 13.80 2.01 -2.16
C VAL A 364 14.71 2.68 -3.18
N CYS A 365 14.16 2.94 -4.35
CA CYS A 365 14.82 3.55 -5.48
C CYS A 365 14.60 5.07 -5.47
N LEU A 366 15.71 5.79 -5.40
CA LEU A 366 15.80 7.24 -5.44
C LEU A 366 16.22 7.67 -6.84
N ARG A 367 15.27 8.21 -7.61
CA ARG A 367 15.49 8.54 -9.02
C ARG A 367 15.86 10.01 -9.18
N SER A 368 17.02 10.26 -9.77
CA SER A 368 17.52 11.63 -9.97
C SER A 368 16.58 12.50 -10.82
N ASP A 369 15.94 11.95 -11.85
CA ASP A 369 14.99 12.70 -12.68
C ASP A 369 13.72 13.10 -11.88
N VAL A 370 13.25 12.25 -10.95
CA VAL A 370 12.10 12.54 -10.07
C VAL A 370 12.45 13.61 -9.06
N GLU A 371 13.58 13.46 -8.35
CA GLU A 371 13.98 14.44 -7.34
C GLU A 371 14.36 15.80 -7.94
N ARG A 372 14.93 15.81 -9.15
CA ARG A 372 15.20 17.06 -9.88
C ARG A 372 13.91 17.83 -10.17
N LYS A 373 12.86 17.14 -10.64
CA LYS A 373 11.55 17.76 -10.90
C LYS A 373 10.91 18.25 -9.61
N ARG A 374 11.00 17.48 -8.52
CA ARG A 374 10.52 17.89 -7.21
C ARG A 374 11.23 19.15 -6.69
N LEU A 375 12.55 19.27 -6.88
CA LEU A 375 13.31 20.48 -6.51
C LEU A 375 12.91 21.72 -7.32
N LEU A 376 12.35 21.53 -8.52
CA LEU A 376 11.84 22.59 -9.39
C LEU A 376 10.34 22.86 -9.20
N GLY A 377 9.64 22.09 -8.36
CA GLY A 377 8.18 22.18 -8.23
C GLY A 377 7.41 21.67 -9.46
N LEU A 378 8.04 20.84 -10.29
CA LEU A 378 7.46 20.28 -11.51
C LEU A 378 6.76 18.94 -11.24
N ALA A 379 5.74 18.61 -12.04
CA ALA A 379 5.17 17.27 -12.03
C ALA A 379 6.18 16.25 -12.58
N ALA A 380 6.06 14.97 -12.19
CA ALA A 380 7.02 13.93 -12.56
C ALA A 380 7.16 13.71 -14.09
N THR A 381 6.12 14.05 -14.87
CA THR A 381 6.10 13.95 -16.34
C THR A 381 6.60 15.20 -17.06
N ASP A 382 6.73 16.33 -16.36
CA ASP A 382 7.13 17.59 -16.99
C ASP A 382 8.63 17.59 -17.28
N ALA A 383 9.02 18.15 -18.43
CA ALA A 383 10.42 18.19 -18.84
C ALA A 383 11.22 19.23 -18.05
N ALA A 384 12.17 18.81 -17.23
CA ALA A 384 13.03 19.75 -16.50
C ALA A 384 14.03 20.48 -17.43
N THR A 385 14.35 19.89 -18.59
CA THR A 385 15.25 20.48 -19.61
C THR A 385 14.82 21.87 -20.07
N ALA A 386 13.52 22.10 -20.23
CA ALA A 386 12.97 23.37 -20.71
C ALA A 386 13.17 24.53 -19.72
N GLN A 387 13.45 24.24 -18.44
CA GLN A 387 13.60 25.23 -17.37
C GLN A 387 15.03 25.32 -16.81
N GLY A 388 16.03 24.83 -17.54
CA GLY A 388 17.42 24.82 -17.04
C GLY A 388 17.70 23.73 -16.01
N GLY A 389 16.93 22.63 -16.02
CA GLY A 389 17.04 21.50 -15.09
C GLY A 389 18.43 20.85 -14.95
N TYR A 390 19.33 21.11 -15.91
CA TYR A 390 20.64 20.46 -16.03
C TYR A 390 21.82 21.43 -15.91
N THR A 391 21.64 22.56 -15.22
CA THR A 391 22.79 23.38 -14.79
C THR A 391 23.69 22.60 -13.83
N ALA A 392 24.96 22.98 -13.75
CA ALA A 392 25.91 22.36 -12.83
C ALA A 392 25.45 22.51 -11.36
N GLU A 393 24.89 23.67 -11.00
CA GLU A 393 24.35 23.94 -9.67
C GLU A 393 23.17 23.03 -9.32
N LEU A 394 22.16 22.94 -10.19
CA LEU A 394 21.00 22.11 -9.92
C LEU A 394 21.35 20.62 -9.93
N THR A 395 22.31 20.21 -10.76
CA THR A 395 22.88 18.87 -10.70
C THR A 395 23.49 18.60 -9.33
N ALA A 396 24.35 19.50 -8.81
CA ALA A 396 24.93 19.35 -7.48
C ALA A 396 23.86 19.24 -6.38
N ARG A 397 22.85 20.14 -6.40
CA ARG A 397 21.71 20.13 -5.46
C ARG A 397 20.90 18.82 -5.53
N THR A 398 20.69 18.29 -6.74
CA THR A 398 19.99 17.01 -6.93
C THR A 398 20.77 15.87 -6.29
N TYR A 399 22.09 15.81 -6.50
CA TYR A 399 22.93 14.79 -5.88
C TYR A 399 23.07 14.96 -4.36
N ASP A 400 23.02 16.20 -3.83
CA ASP A 400 22.98 16.44 -2.38
C ASP A 400 21.68 15.90 -1.79
N ARG A 401 20.54 16.19 -2.45
CA ARG A 401 19.24 15.69 -2.05
C ARG A 401 19.19 14.16 -2.08
N LEU A 402 19.69 13.53 -3.13
CA LEU A 402 19.74 12.07 -3.23
C LEU A 402 20.61 11.44 -2.12
N ALA A 403 21.73 12.07 -1.74
CA ALA A 403 22.55 11.60 -0.64
C ALA A 403 21.82 11.70 0.72
N GLN A 404 21.12 12.81 0.97
CA GLN A 404 20.28 12.96 2.17
C GLN A 404 19.20 11.88 2.23
N LEU A 405 18.48 11.67 1.13
CA LEU A 405 17.43 10.66 1.04
C LEU A 405 17.98 9.24 1.19
N ALA A 406 19.13 8.93 0.60
CA ALA A 406 19.78 7.62 0.76
C ALA A 406 20.12 7.36 2.24
N GLY A 407 20.59 8.39 2.96
CA GLY A 407 20.79 8.32 4.41
C GLY A 407 19.49 8.03 5.17
N THR A 408 18.38 8.69 4.82
CA THR A 408 17.05 8.42 5.41
C THR A 408 16.59 6.98 5.18
N VAL A 409 16.72 6.48 3.95
CA VAL A 409 16.33 5.10 3.59
C VAL A 409 17.16 4.06 4.36
N VAL A 410 18.49 4.25 4.42
CA VAL A 410 19.39 3.35 5.16
C VAL A 410 19.10 3.38 6.66
N ALA A 411 18.88 4.57 7.23
CA ALA A 411 18.54 4.72 8.64
C ALA A 411 17.21 4.03 9.00
N ALA A 412 16.25 4.00 8.07
CA ALA A 412 15.00 3.28 8.22
C ALA A 412 15.15 1.74 8.07
N GLY A 413 16.32 1.24 7.68
CA GLY A 413 16.61 -0.20 7.59
C GLY A 413 16.36 -0.83 6.22
N TYR A 414 16.39 -0.02 5.15
CA TYR A 414 16.16 -0.45 3.76
C TYR A 414 17.41 -0.27 2.89
N LEU A 415 17.47 -1.00 1.78
CA LEU A 415 18.50 -0.83 0.76
C LEU A 415 18.20 0.43 -0.06
N ALA A 416 19.12 1.40 -0.05
CA ALA A 416 18.99 2.61 -0.85
C ALA A 416 19.59 2.40 -2.24
N VAL A 417 18.76 2.38 -3.28
CA VAL A 417 19.23 2.38 -4.67
C VAL A 417 19.12 3.78 -5.24
N VAL A 418 20.22 4.34 -5.72
CA VAL A 418 20.24 5.67 -6.30
C VAL A 418 20.37 5.55 -7.81
N ASP A 419 19.26 5.77 -8.52
CA ASP A 419 19.18 5.72 -9.97
C ASP A 419 19.52 7.08 -10.58
N ALA A 420 20.79 7.21 -10.95
CA ALA A 420 21.35 8.34 -11.69
C ALA A 420 22.48 7.88 -12.61
N THR A 421 23.01 8.76 -13.45
CA THR A 421 24.03 8.37 -14.43
C THR A 421 25.42 8.18 -13.82
N PHE A 422 25.73 8.90 -12.74
CA PHE A 422 26.99 8.81 -11.97
C PHE A 422 28.27 8.86 -12.83
N LEU A 423 28.28 9.74 -13.82
CA LEU A 423 29.35 9.81 -14.84
C LEU A 423 30.64 10.47 -14.34
N ARG A 424 30.58 11.18 -13.20
CA ARG A 424 31.74 11.86 -12.59
C ARG A 424 32.16 11.12 -11.33
N ARG A 425 33.48 10.99 -11.13
CA ARG A 425 34.06 10.37 -9.93
C ARG A 425 33.60 11.07 -8.65
N SER A 426 33.52 12.41 -8.65
CA SER A 426 33.06 13.18 -7.49
C SER A 426 31.62 12.83 -7.07
N GLN A 427 30.75 12.49 -8.03
CA GLN A 427 29.39 12.04 -7.74
C GLN A 427 29.39 10.66 -7.08
N ARG A 428 30.27 9.75 -7.51
CA ARG A 428 30.37 8.40 -6.95
C ARG A 428 31.01 8.40 -5.56
N GLU A 429 32.10 9.14 -5.37
CA GLU A 429 32.80 9.21 -4.08
C GLU A 429 31.90 9.77 -2.98
N ARG A 430 31.02 10.71 -3.30
CA ARG A 430 30.01 11.22 -2.35
C ARG A 430 29.17 10.12 -1.69
N PHE A 431 28.69 9.15 -2.47
CA PHE A 431 27.86 8.07 -1.94
C PHE A 431 28.70 6.97 -1.28
N ARG A 432 29.93 6.78 -1.76
CA ARG A 432 30.91 5.93 -1.09
C ARG A 432 31.27 6.46 0.30
N ASP A 433 31.48 7.76 0.43
CA ASP A 433 31.76 8.41 1.71
C ASP A 433 30.55 8.37 2.64
N LEU A 434 29.34 8.59 2.11
CA LEU A 434 28.11 8.39 2.89
C LEU A 434 27.98 6.96 3.41
N ALA A 435 28.23 5.95 2.57
CA ALA A 435 28.19 4.55 2.99
C ALA A 435 29.23 4.24 4.07
N ARG A 436 30.45 4.80 3.97
CA ARG A 436 31.49 4.71 5.02
C ARG A 436 31.03 5.35 6.33
N GLN A 437 30.45 6.55 6.27
CA GLN A 437 29.93 7.27 7.44
C GLN A 437 28.81 6.49 8.15
N LEU A 438 27.95 5.83 7.39
CA LEU A 438 26.87 5.00 7.90
C LEU A 438 27.30 3.57 8.25
N ALA A 439 28.56 3.21 7.99
CA ALA A 439 29.11 1.85 8.16
C ALA A 439 28.28 0.77 7.45
N VAL A 440 27.83 1.04 6.21
CA VAL A 440 27.06 0.11 5.38
C VAL A 440 27.79 -0.24 4.08
N PRO A 441 27.48 -1.40 3.46
CA PRO A 441 28.01 -1.76 2.14
C PRO A 441 27.70 -0.71 1.07
N PHE A 442 28.65 -0.55 0.14
CA PHE A 442 28.53 0.31 -1.04
C PHE A 442 28.78 -0.48 -2.31
N LEU A 443 27.86 -0.42 -3.27
CA LEU A 443 27.96 -1.12 -4.54
C LEU A 443 27.62 -0.22 -5.74
N VAL A 444 28.20 -0.57 -6.88
CA VAL A 444 27.95 0.11 -8.17
C VAL A 444 27.34 -0.89 -9.16
N LEU A 445 26.15 -0.61 -9.67
CA LEU A 445 25.59 -1.34 -10.81
C LEU A 445 26.09 -0.70 -12.10
N ASP A 446 27.12 -1.29 -12.71
CA ASP A 446 27.75 -0.78 -13.92
C ASP A 446 27.00 -1.25 -15.16
N CYS A 447 26.18 -0.36 -15.73
CA CYS A 447 25.32 -0.63 -16.88
C CYS A 447 25.90 0.02 -18.14
N ASP A 448 26.38 -0.78 -19.08
CA ASP A 448 26.90 -0.31 -20.37
C ASP A 448 26.14 -0.94 -21.55
N ALA A 449 26.08 -0.23 -22.67
CA ALA A 449 25.49 -0.74 -23.91
C ALA A 449 26.13 -0.07 -25.12
N GLU A 450 26.08 -0.74 -26.28
CA GLU A 450 26.63 -0.17 -27.50
C GLU A 450 25.94 1.17 -27.88
N PRO A 451 26.69 2.18 -28.36
CA PRO A 451 26.14 3.49 -28.71
C PRO A 451 24.95 3.45 -29.67
N ALA A 452 24.91 2.49 -30.61
CA ALA A 452 23.78 2.32 -31.52
C ALA A 452 22.49 1.94 -30.75
N VAL A 453 22.60 1.00 -29.81
CA VAL A 453 21.49 0.54 -28.96
C VAL A 453 21.01 1.67 -28.04
N LEU A 454 21.92 2.45 -27.47
CA LEU A 454 21.59 3.60 -26.62
C LEU A 454 20.72 4.62 -27.38
N ARG A 455 21.13 4.98 -28.60
CA ARG A 455 20.38 5.93 -29.46
C ARG A 455 19.00 5.39 -29.80
N GLN A 456 18.90 4.12 -30.21
CA GLN A 456 17.62 3.47 -30.52
C GLN A 456 16.66 3.51 -29.33
N ARG A 457 17.14 3.17 -28.12
CA ARG A 457 16.32 3.17 -26.90
C ARG A 457 15.83 4.56 -26.50
N ILE A 458 16.67 5.59 -26.66
CA ILE A 458 16.28 6.98 -26.37
C ILE A 458 15.20 7.47 -27.34
N VAL A 459 15.28 7.09 -28.62
CA VAL A 459 14.25 7.43 -29.60
C VAL A 459 12.95 6.69 -29.28
N ALA A 460 13.02 5.38 -29.02
CA ALA A 460 11.83 4.57 -28.72
C ALA A 460 11.07 5.07 -27.49
N ARG A 461 11.78 5.40 -26.40
CA ARG A 461 11.13 5.85 -25.15
C ARG A 461 10.46 7.23 -25.26
N ARG A 462 10.86 8.09 -26.20
CA ARG A 462 10.24 9.41 -26.37
C ARG A 462 8.79 9.31 -26.85
N ALA A 463 8.43 8.20 -27.49
CA ALA A 463 7.06 7.90 -27.89
C ALA A 463 6.20 7.39 -26.71
N ASP A 464 6.79 7.10 -25.55
CA ASP A 464 6.08 6.63 -24.37
C ASP A 464 5.62 7.80 -23.49
N HIS A 465 4.30 7.94 -23.32
CA HIS A 465 3.69 8.95 -22.48
C HIS A 465 4.01 8.80 -20.98
N LYS A 466 4.54 7.64 -20.54
CA LYS A 466 4.98 7.39 -19.16
C LYS A 466 6.48 7.70 -18.96
N ASN A 467 7.18 8.22 -19.97
CA ASN A 467 8.61 8.49 -19.85
C ASN A 467 8.89 9.65 -18.88
N VAL A 468 9.53 9.32 -17.76
CA VAL A 468 9.95 10.29 -16.73
C VAL A 468 11.30 10.94 -17.06
N SER A 469 12.09 10.36 -17.96
CA SER A 469 13.47 10.79 -18.18
C SER A 469 13.60 11.82 -19.30
N ASP A 470 14.27 12.94 -19.02
CA ASP A 470 14.36 14.06 -19.97
C ASP A 470 15.51 13.92 -20.98
N ALA A 471 16.32 12.85 -20.89
CA ALA A 471 17.46 12.68 -21.79
C ALA A 471 17.03 12.44 -23.25
N ASP A 472 17.72 13.16 -24.14
CA ASP A 472 17.60 13.03 -25.58
C ASP A 472 18.95 12.70 -26.22
N LEU A 473 19.00 12.66 -27.56
CA LEU A 473 20.24 12.35 -28.26
C LEU A 473 21.35 13.37 -27.94
N SER A 474 21.03 14.66 -27.78
CA SER A 474 22.01 15.68 -27.41
C SER A 474 22.55 15.49 -25.98
N VAL A 475 21.69 15.05 -25.06
CA VAL A 475 22.08 14.70 -23.69
C VAL A 475 22.97 13.45 -23.73
N LEU A 476 22.63 12.44 -24.52
CA LEU A 476 23.43 11.22 -24.66
C LEU A 476 24.84 11.52 -25.18
N GLU A 477 24.98 12.29 -26.25
CA GLU A 477 26.31 12.61 -26.80
C GLU A 477 27.18 13.37 -25.78
N ARG A 478 26.58 14.33 -25.05
CA ARG A 478 27.28 15.02 -23.94
C ARG A 478 27.70 14.07 -22.83
N GLN A 479 26.86 13.11 -22.48
CA GLN A 479 27.17 12.09 -21.47
C GLN A 479 28.30 11.16 -21.92
N LEU A 480 28.30 10.73 -23.18
CA LEU A 480 29.36 9.88 -23.75
C LEU A 480 30.71 10.61 -23.76
N ALA A 481 30.72 11.89 -24.14
CA ALA A 481 31.94 12.70 -24.18
C ALA A 481 32.48 13.04 -22.78
N GLY A 482 31.60 13.16 -21.78
CA GLY A 482 31.93 13.61 -20.42
C GLY A 482 32.08 12.52 -19.37
N ARG A 483 31.99 11.23 -19.72
CA ARG A 483 32.04 10.13 -18.75
C ARG A 483 33.46 9.85 -18.28
N GLU A 484 33.63 9.70 -16.96
CA GLU A 484 34.86 9.25 -16.34
C GLU A 484 34.75 7.75 -16.02
N PRO A 485 35.71 6.92 -16.47
CA PRO A 485 35.67 5.49 -16.23
C PRO A 485 35.70 5.17 -14.73
N LEU A 486 35.22 3.98 -14.37
CA LEU A 486 35.43 3.45 -13.04
C LEU A 486 36.94 3.27 -12.78
N THR A 487 37.38 3.64 -11.59
CA THR A 487 38.71 3.30 -11.07
C THR A 487 38.78 1.81 -10.72
N GLU A 488 39.98 1.27 -10.50
CA GLU A 488 40.14 -0.12 -10.06
C GLU A 488 39.43 -0.40 -8.72
N ALA A 489 39.55 0.53 -7.77
CA ALA A 489 38.84 0.45 -6.50
C ALA A 489 37.31 0.50 -6.66
N GLU A 490 36.78 1.22 -7.65
CA GLU A 490 35.34 1.23 -7.93
C GLU A 490 34.89 -0.06 -8.65
N ARG A 491 35.72 -0.61 -9.54
CA ARG A 491 35.45 -1.91 -10.19
C ARG A 491 35.37 -3.05 -9.17
N ALA A 492 36.21 -3.02 -8.13
CA ALA A 492 36.17 -4.01 -7.06
C ALA A 492 34.81 -4.05 -6.33
N CYS A 493 34.09 -2.93 -6.24
CA CYS A 493 32.74 -2.85 -5.66
C CYS A 493 31.63 -2.73 -6.72
N SER A 494 31.91 -3.00 -7.99
CA SER A 494 30.90 -2.98 -9.06
C SER A 494 30.41 -4.37 -9.45
N ILE A 495 29.13 -4.45 -9.79
CA ILE A 495 28.49 -5.57 -10.48
C ILE A 495 28.18 -5.09 -11.90
N HIS A 496 28.74 -5.77 -12.90
CA HIS A 496 28.46 -5.43 -14.30
C HIS A 496 27.07 -5.95 -14.69
N VAL A 497 26.23 -5.07 -15.23
CA VAL A 497 24.87 -5.40 -15.64
C VAL A 497 24.78 -5.31 -17.16
N THR A 498 24.74 -6.47 -17.80
CA THR A 498 24.52 -6.56 -19.24
C THR A 498 23.07 -6.18 -19.55
N PRO A 499 22.81 -5.32 -20.55
CA PRO A 499 21.44 -4.90 -20.87
C PRO A 499 20.54 -6.06 -21.28
N GLY A 500 19.35 -6.13 -20.69
CA GLY A 500 18.37 -7.20 -20.98
C GLY A 500 18.57 -8.48 -20.18
N THR A 501 19.60 -8.53 -19.33
CA THR A 501 19.81 -9.60 -18.35
C THR A 501 19.45 -9.11 -16.95
N PRO A 502 18.81 -9.95 -16.12
CA PRO A 502 18.60 -9.64 -14.70
C PRO A 502 19.94 -9.41 -13.97
N VAL A 503 19.92 -8.57 -12.95
CA VAL A 503 21.07 -8.39 -12.04
C VAL A 503 21.38 -9.73 -11.36
N ASP A 504 22.66 -10.08 -11.18
CA ASP A 504 23.03 -11.26 -10.40
C ASP A 504 22.73 -11.01 -8.90
N LEU A 505 21.56 -11.51 -8.48
CA LEU A 505 21.05 -11.34 -7.13
C LEU A 505 21.86 -12.12 -6.08
N LYS A 506 22.50 -13.22 -6.49
CA LYS A 506 23.35 -14.01 -5.56
C LYS A 506 24.63 -13.25 -5.27
N GLU A 507 25.26 -12.73 -6.31
CA GLU A 507 26.43 -11.85 -6.16
C GLU A 507 26.08 -10.61 -5.35
N LEU A 508 24.92 -9.98 -5.62
CA LEU A 508 24.44 -8.83 -4.87
C LEU A 508 24.26 -9.14 -3.38
N ALA A 509 23.61 -10.26 -3.03
CA ALA A 509 23.39 -10.67 -1.65
C ALA A 509 24.72 -10.87 -0.90
N VAL A 510 25.66 -11.61 -1.50
CA VAL A 510 26.99 -11.84 -0.92
C VAL A 510 27.72 -10.52 -0.68
N ARG A 511 27.70 -9.61 -1.64
CA ARG A 511 28.38 -8.31 -1.53
C ARG A 511 27.70 -7.35 -0.55
N LEU A 512 26.41 -7.54 -0.26
CA LEU A 512 25.69 -6.84 0.80
C LEU A 512 25.88 -7.49 2.19
N GLY A 513 26.70 -8.55 2.28
CA GLY A 513 27.01 -9.24 3.54
C GLY A 513 25.89 -10.17 4.01
N ARG A 514 25.19 -10.83 3.09
CA ARG A 514 24.11 -11.79 3.35
C ARG A 514 24.43 -13.20 2.87
#